data_AF-A0A0Q9MG10-F1
#
_entry.id   AF-A0A0Q9MG10-F1
#
_cell.length_a   1.000
_cell.length_b   1.000
_cell.length_c   1.000
_cell.angle_alpha   90.00
_cell.angle_beta   90.00
_cell.angle_gamma   90.00
#
_symmetry.space_group_name_H-M   'P 1'
#
loop_
_entity.id
_entity.type
_entity.pdbx_description
1 polymer ?
#
loop_
_entity_poly.entity_id
_entity_poly.type
_entity_poly.pdbx_seq_one_letter_code
_entity_poly.pdbx_strand_id
1 'polypeptide(L)'
;MALSSYGLGTWFDTLMSKGAGNYFDIINYHAYGSSPLLVSKYNGMMDIVNKYSATLGSKPIWITETGYSSMGTNEYQKADYADQVYVMNKRWPNVAKVFWYNYRDTDTSNVKEDNFGLVAKNLSPLKALYHFQALNGAESFFGSQVESALTLFMNTSPADSGVTSYGSYIQISPNKYAYFRLSDQWLYDTNEGLDTTAAIEVTYLDSGSGSWQLQYDGQGGAYTTMAKVYIGNTGQWKTQTYTLNDIKFANRQNSFSDFRIYADNNGIKSFSRVKVKKQSNHAKVILKNVNNYTLVEQFQSSDPTKEPYTTVETIGGVEARKISGDNKYFYFQVSDGFARTGDTQLTIKISYYDSGTDNILIQYNALTAVYKPLQIVKTGTNTWKEAAFTITDANLRNLQNNASDFRIGNYYDGSDEYIRSVEVIK
;
A
#
# COMPACT_ATOMS: atom_id res chain seq x y z
N MET A 1 -7.88 -27.13 -3.68
CA MET A 1 -8.77 -26.82 -2.55
C MET A 1 -10.13 -26.50 -3.11
N ALA A 2 -11.19 -27.17 -2.66
CA ALA A 2 -12.54 -26.74 -3.01
C ALA A 2 -12.71 -25.29 -2.53
N LEU A 3 -13.08 -24.38 -3.42
CA LEU A 3 -13.54 -23.05 -3.04
C LEU A 3 -14.67 -23.29 -2.02
N SER A 4 -14.42 -22.97 -0.75
CA SER A 4 -15.47 -22.91 0.26
C SER A 4 -16.64 -22.15 -0.34
N SER A 5 -17.82 -22.78 -0.46
CA SER A 5 -18.96 -22.09 -1.06
C SER A 5 -19.32 -20.91 -0.15
N TYR A 6 -19.04 -19.71 -0.63
CA TYR A 6 -19.63 -18.48 -0.12
C TYR A 6 -20.67 -18.07 -1.14
N GLY A 7 -21.88 -17.73 -0.69
CA GLY A 7 -22.97 -17.32 -1.56
C GLY A 7 -24.14 -18.30 -1.63
N LEU A 8 -24.78 -18.37 -2.80
CA LEU A 8 -26.00 -19.14 -2.98
C LEU A 8 -25.77 -20.65 -2.74
N GLY A 9 -26.78 -21.33 -2.21
CA GLY A 9 -26.72 -22.75 -1.85
C GLY A 9 -25.97 -23.05 -0.54
N THR A 10 -25.47 -22.03 0.16
CA THR A 10 -24.81 -22.20 1.47
C THR A 10 -25.81 -22.37 2.61
N TRP A 11 -25.30 -22.71 3.80
CA TRP A 11 -26.09 -22.67 5.03
C TRP A 11 -26.68 -21.28 5.29
N PHE A 12 -25.92 -20.22 5.01
CA PHE A 12 -26.39 -18.84 5.20
C PHE A 12 -27.54 -18.51 4.24
N ASP A 13 -27.46 -18.92 2.96
CA ASP A 13 -28.57 -18.81 1.99
C ASP A 13 -29.83 -19.56 2.49
N THR A 14 -29.65 -20.80 2.98
CA THR A 14 -30.75 -21.60 3.54
C THR A 14 -31.39 -20.92 4.74
N LEU A 15 -30.59 -20.33 5.63
CA LEU A 15 -31.07 -19.61 6.80
C LEU A 15 -31.87 -18.36 6.38
N MET A 16 -31.40 -17.62 5.37
CA MET A 16 -32.11 -16.45 4.86
C MET A 16 -33.44 -16.83 4.19
N SER A 17 -33.50 -17.98 3.50
CA SER A 17 -34.74 -18.52 2.94
C SER A 17 -35.85 -18.76 3.98
N LYS A 18 -35.47 -18.94 5.25
CA LYS A 18 -36.39 -19.13 6.39
C LYS A 18 -36.76 -17.82 7.11
N GLY A 19 -36.39 -16.67 6.56
CA GLY A 19 -36.72 -15.36 7.12
C GLY A 19 -35.82 -14.91 8.26
N ALA A 20 -34.70 -15.59 8.51
CA ALA A 20 -33.75 -15.24 9.57
C ALA A 20 -33.15 -13.84 9.39
N GLY A 21 -33.18 -13.30 8.17
CA GLY A 21 -32.84 -11.92 7.85
C GLY A 21 -33.60 -10.87 8.69
N ASN A 22 -34.67 -11.21 9.39
CA ASN A 22 -35.38 -10.27 10.29
C ASN A 22 -34.86 -10.26 11.74
N TYR A 23 -33.92 -11.15 12.09
CA TYR A 23 -33.58 -11.44 13.50
C TYR A 23 -32.15 -11.06 13.89
N PHE A 24 -31.46 -10.27 13.08
CA PHE A 24 -30.13 -9.73 13.36
C PHE A 24 -29.95 -8.36 12.73
N ASP A 25 -28.96 -7.59 13.16
CA ASP A 25 -28.72 -6.23 12.65
C ASP A 25 -27.56 -6.15 11.65
N ILE A 26 -26.60 -7.05 11.78
CA ILE A 26 -25.30 -7.01 11.09
C ILE A 26 -25.05 -8.35 10.40
N ILE A 27 -24.51 -8.31 9.19
CA ILE A 27 -24.00 -9.49 8.50
C ILE A 27 -22.51 -9.60 8.82
N ASN A 28 -22.01 -10.79 9.19
CA ASN A 28 -20.59 -10.98 9.42
C ASN A 28 -20.01 -12.21 8.70
N TYR A 29 -18.72 -12.16 8.41
CA TYR A 29 -17.94 -13.30 7.91
C TYR A 29 -16.44 -13.13 8.17
N HIS A 30 -15.70 -14.24 8.08
CA HIS A 30 -14.25 -14.26 8.24
C HIS A 30 -13.56 -14.25 6.87
N ALA A 31 -12.66 -13.30 6.67
CA ALA A 31 -12.03 -13.00 5.40
C ALA A 31 -10.52 -13.28 5.46
N TYR A 32 -10.14 -14.55 5.53
CA TYR A 32 -8.74 -14.99 5.38
C TYR A 32 -8.43 -15.48 3.97
N GLY A 33 -7.21 -15.21 3.50
CA GLY A 33 -6.64 -15.75 2.26
C GLY A 33 -6.06 -14.67 1.34
N SER A 34 -5.78 -15.04 0.10
CA SER A 34 -5.30 -14.10 -0.91
C SER A 34 -6.39 -13.09 -1.30
N SER A 35 -5.99 -11.91 -1.78
CA SER A 35 -6.91 -10.85 -2.25
C SER A 35 -8.01 -11.37 -3.20
N PRO A 36 -7.71 -12.24 -4.20
CA PRO A 36 -8.76 -12.85 -5.03
C PRO A 36 -9.77 -13.70 -4.26
N LEU A 37 -9.31 -14.47 -3.26
CA LEU A 37 -10.20 -15.23 -2.39
C LEU A 37 -11.09 -14.30 -1.55
N LEU A 38 -10.55 -13.18 -1.06
CA LEU A 38 -11.33 -12.19 -0.30
C LEU A 38 -12.43 -11.56 -1.17
N VAL A 39 -12.10 -11.21 -2.42
CA VAL A 39 -13.09 -10.69 -3.38
C VAL A 39 -14.15 -11.73 -3.70
N SER A 40 -13.77 -12.98 -3.92
CA SER A 40 -14.73 -14.07 -4.15
C SER A 40 -15.68 -14.27 -2.96
N LYS A 41 -15.17 -14.17 -1.71
CA LYS A 41 -15.99 -14.25 -0.50
C LYS A 41 -16.99 -13.09 -0.41
N TYR A 42 -16.54 -11.87 -0.69
CA TYR A 42 -17.40 -10.69 -0.72
C TYR A 42 -18.49 -10.83 -1.78
N ASN A 43 -18.14 -11.20 -3.02
CA ASN A 43 -19.12 -11.36 -4.10
C ASN A 43 -20.16 -12.43 -3.76
N GLY A 44 -19.74 -13.59 -3.25
CA GLY A 44 -20.67 -14.61 -2.79
C GLY A 44 -21.60 -14.09 -1.69
N MET A 45 -21.08 -13.35 -0.71
CA MET A 45 -21.91 -12.70 0.31
C MET A 45 -22.92 -11.72 -0.32
N MET A 46 -22.49 -10.94 -1.30
CA MET A 46 -23.35 -10.00 -2.01
C MET A 46 -24.45 -10.67 -2.84
N ASP A 47 -24.21 -11.86 -3.40
CA ASP A 47 -25.26 -12.62 -4.08
C ASP A 47 -26.42 -12.94 -3.13
N ILE A 48 -26.12 -13.29 -1.88
CA ILE A 48 -27.13 -13.53 -0.84
C ILE A 48 -27.81 -12.21 -0.43
N VAL A 49 -27.03 -11.14 -0.18
CA VAL A 49 -27.57 -9.82 0.17
C VAL A 49 -28.55 -9.32 -0.89
N ASN A 50 -28.21 -9.48 -2.17
CA ASN A 50 -29.04 -9.06 -3.28
C ASN A 50 -30.31 -9.91 -3.38
N LYS A 51 -30.20 -11.24 -3.26
CA LYS A 51 -31.35 -12.17 -3.26
C LYS A 51 -32.35 -11.88 -2.14
N TYR A 52 -31.88 -11.48 -0.96
CA TYR A 52 -32.72 -11.18 0.22
C TYR A 52 -32.71 -9.69 0.60
N SER A 53 -32.58 -8.81 -0.39
CA SER A 53 -32.38 -7.37 -0.21
C SER A 53 -33.43 -6.68 0.66
N ALA A 54 -34.68 -7.16 0.66
CA ALA A 54 -35.74 -6.66 1.52
C ALA A 54 -35.40 -6.71 3.03
N THR A 55 -34.56 -7.67 3.44
CA THR A 55 -34.16 -7.84 4.86
C THR A 55 -32.67 -7.60 5.09
N LEU A 56 -31.84 -7.66 4.04
CA LEU A 56 -30.38 -7.54 4.15
C LEU A 56 -29.81 -6.27 3.53
N GLY A 57 -30.49 -5.64 2.57
CA GLY A 57 -29.89 -4.63 1.69
C GLY A 57 -29.38 -3.37 2.41
N SER A 58 -29.97 -3.02 3.55
CA SER A 58 -29.56 -1.88 4.37
C SER A 58 -28.59 -2.24 5.50
N LYS A 59 -28.31 -3.53 5.71
CA LYS A 59 -27.52 -3.98 6.85
C LYS A 59 -26.03 -3.79 6.61
N PRO A 60 -25.28 -3.27 7.59
CA PRO A 60 -23.83 -3.21 7.49
C PRO A 60 -23.21 -4.61 7.50
N ILE A 61 -22.12 -4.76 6.76
CA ILE A 61 -21.27 -5.95 6.78
C ILE A 61 -20.06 -5.70 7.69
N TRP A 62 -19.80 -6.62 8.61
CA TRP A 62 -18.60 -6.62 9.46
C TRP A 62 -17.73 -7.81 9.07
N ILE A 63 -16.49 -7.55 8.66
CA ILE A 63 -15.47 -8.59 8.57
C ILE A 63 -14.93 -8.78 9.99
N THR A 64 -15.51 -9.74 10.72
CA THR A 64 -15.19 -9.94 12.14
C THR A 64 -13.83 -10.56 12.37
N GLU A 65 -13.23 -11.15 11.33
CA GLU A 65 -11.85 -11.62 11.36
C GLU A 65 -11.20 -11.57 9.98
N THR A 66 -9.98 -11.05 9.93
CA THR A 66 -9.01 -11.19 8.85
C THR A 66 -7.62 -11.03 9.44
N GLY A 67 -6.60 -11.57 8.79
CA GLY A 67 -5.22 -11.43 9.27
C GLY A 67 -4.26 -12.24 8.44
N TYR A 68 -2.98 -12.06 8.73
CA TYR A 68 -1.90 -12.82 8.12
C TYR A 68 -0.96 -13.27 9.23
N SER A 69 -0.60 -14.55 9.24
CA SER A 69 0.39 -15.09 10.18
C SER A 69 1.76 -15.04 9.55
N SER A 70 2.73 -14.46 10.25
CA SER A 70 4.10 -14.30 9.75
C SER A 70 4.96 -15.56 9.83
N MET A 71 4.34 -16.75 10.00
CA MET A 71 5.00 -18.07 10.12
C MET A 71 6.37 -18.11 9.42
N GLY A 72 7.44 -18.21 10.21
CA GLY A 72 8.79 -18.40 9.67
C GLY A 72 9.47 -17.18 9.05
N THR A 73 9.24 -15.95 9.57
CA THR A 73 9.97 -14.67 9.33
C THR A 73 9.34 -13.63 8.37
N ASN A 74 8.10 -13.83 7.93
CA ASN A 74 7.44 -12.96 6.94
C ASN A 74 6.70 -11.74 7.54
N GLU A 75 7.38 -10.97 8.40
CA GLU A 75 6.78 -9.78 9.06
C GLU A 75 6.46 -8.65 8.07
N TYR A 76 7.25 -8.51 7.00
CA TYR A 76 6.96 -7.55 5.94
C TYR A 76 5.66 -7.90 5.21
N GLN A 77 5.47 -9.17 4.83
CA GLN A 77 4.27 -9.60 4.12
C GLN A 77 3.02 -9.46 4.99
N LYS A 78 3.13 -9.69 6.30
CA LYS A 78 2.03 -9.42 7.25
C LYS A 78 1.66 -7.93 7.27
N ALA A 79 2.66 -7.05 7.24
CA ALA A 79 2.46 -5.61 7.21
C ALA A 79 1.86 -5.12 5.88
N ASP A 80 2.37 -5.59 4.74
CA ASP A 80 1.80 -5.30 3.41
C ASP A 80 0.36 -5.82 3.30
N TYR A 81 0.07 -7.03 3.80
CA TYR A 81 -1.29 -7.57 3.80
C TYR A 81 -2.29 -6.67 4.55
N ALA A 82 -1.87 -5.99 5.63
CA ALA A 82 -2.72 -5.02 6.31
C ALA A 82 -3.11 -3.85 5.37
N ASP A 83 -2.14 -3.31 4.61
CA ASP A 83 -2.38 -2.27 3.61
C ASP A 83 -3.31 -2.79 2.49
N GLN A 84 -3.10 -4.01 1.99
CA GLN A 84 -3.94 -4.61 0.95
C GLN A 84 -5.40 -4.75 1.40
N VAL A 85 -5.62 -5.26 2.61
CA VAL A 85 -6.96 -5.43 3.20
C VAL A 85 -7.67 -4.08 3.32
N TYR A 86 -6.96 -3.02 3.75
CA TYR A 86 -7.55 -1.70 3.83
C TYR A 86 -7.93 -1.15 2.46
N VAL A 87 -7.01 -1.16 1.48
CA VAL A 87 -7.25 -0.67 0.13
C VAL A 87 -8.43 -1.39 -0.52
N MET A 88 -8.50 -2.71 -0.36
CA MET A 88 -9.59 -3.53 -0.87
C MET A 88 -10.94 -3.16 -0.24
N ASN A 89 -11.03 -3.18 1.09
CA ASN A 89 -12.30 -2.99 1.79
C ASN A 89 -12.84 -1.57 1.67
N LYS A 90 -11.97 -0.56 1.55
CA LYS A 90 -12.40 0.84 1.34
C LYS A 90 -13.23 1.02 0.07
N ARG A 91 -13.13 0.11 -0.90
CA ARG A 91 -13.92 0.13 -2.14
C ARG A 91 -15.33 -0.46 -1.97
N TRP A 92 -15.63 -1.11 -0.84
CA TRP A 92 -16.91 -1.77 -0.59
C TRP A 92 -17.76 -0.95 0.38
N PRO A 93 -18.72 -0.15 -0.11
CA PRO A 93 -19.43 0.84 0.71
C PRO A 93 -20.29 0.22 1.84
N ASN A 94 -20.62 -1.06 1.72
CA ASN A 94 -21.41 -1.80 2.70
C ASN A 94 -20.56 -2.49 3.78
N VAL A 95 -19.23 -2.54 3.64
CA VAL A 95 -18.35 -3.02 4.71
C VAL A 95 -18.11 -1.88 5.70
N ALA A 96 -18.77 -1.98 6.85
CA ALA A 96 -18.73 -0.93 7.89
C ALA A 96 -17.54 -1.10 8.84
N LYS A 97 -17.09 -2.33 9.09
CA LYS A 97 -15.98 -2.64 9.99
C LYS A 97 -15.17 -3.84 9.52
N VAL A 98 -13.86 -3.79 9.77
CA VAL A 98 -12.90 -4.87 9.54
C VAL A 98 -12.07 -5.05 10.80
N PHE A 99 -11.97 -6.28 11.30
CA PHE A 99 -11.27 -6.61 12.52
C PHE A 99 -10.07 -7.52 12.22
N TRP A 100 -8.89 -7.09 12.65
CA TRP A 100 -7.67 -7.88 12.55
C TRP A 100 -7.63 -8.95 13.65
N TYR A 101 -7.45 -10.20 13.24
CA TYR A 101 -7.09 -11.31 14.11
C TYR A 101 -5.57 -11.48 14.05
N ASN A 102 -4.84 -11.15 15.11
CA ASN A 102 -5.27 -10.63 16.41
C ASN A 102 -4.29 -9.58 16.94
N TYR A 103 -4.56 -8.99 18.11
CA TYR A 103 -3.70 -7.92 18.61
C TYR A 103 -2.31 -8.42 19.01
N ARG A 104 -2.20 -9.55 19.71
CA ARG A 104 -0.97 -10.05 20.33
C ARG A 104 -0.69 -11.49 19.91
N ASP A 105 0.55 -11.79 19.57
CA ASP A 105 1.04 -13.16 19.37
C ASP A 105 0.69 -14.06 20.55
N THR A 106 0.32 -15.30 20.26
CA THR A 106 -0.26 -16.24 21.24
C THR A 106 0.71 -17.36 21.63
N ASP A 107 0.35 -18.15 22.66
CA ASP A 107 1.10 -19.29 23.16
C ASP A 107 0.25 -20.57 23.08
N THR A 108 -0.30 -20.83 21.90
CA THR A 108 -1.15 -22.00 21.63
C THR A 108 -0.36 -23.25 21.22
N SER A 109 0.97 -23.12 21.06
CA SER A 109 1.85 -24.15 20.48
C SER A 109 1.56 -24.49 19.02
N ASN A 110 0.74 -23.66 18.35
CA ASN A 110 0.52 -23.72 16.92
C ASN A 110 1.22 -22.52 16.29
N VAL A 111 2.32 -22.77 15.56
CA VAL A 111 3.16 -21.74 14.94
C VAL A 111 2.34 -20.74 14.09
N LYS A 112 1.26 -21.20 13.45
CA LYS A 112 0.40 -20.29 12.70
C LYS A 112 -0.36 -19.35 13.63
N GLU A 113 -1.05 -19.90 14.61
CA GLU A 113 -1.89 -19.13 15.55
C GLU A 113 -1.06 -18.23 16.47
N ASP A 114 0.19 -18.62 16.74
CA ASP A 114 1.12 -17.91 17.60
C ASP A 114 1.73 -16.65 16.95
N ASN A 115 1.49 -16.41 15.65
CA ASN A 115 2.17 -15.36 14.86
C ASN A 115 1.24 -14.40 14.08
N PHE A 116 -0.04 -14.29 14.48
CA PHE A 116 -0.99 -13.32 13.91
C PHE A 116 -0.93 -11.91 14.53
N GLY A 117 -0.20 -11.74 15.63
CA GLY A 117 -0.20 -10.51 16.41
C GLY A 117 0.26 -9.29 15.61
N LEU A 118 -0.32 -8.14 15.94
CA LEU A 118 0.27 -6.83 15.63
C LEU A 118 1.39 -6.50 16.62
N VAL A 119 1.36 -7.09 17.82
CA VAL A 119 2.44 -7.04 18.81
C VAL A 119 2.94 -8.44 19.14
N ALA A 120 4.20 -8.53 19.52
CA ALA A 120 4.81 -9.76 20.02
C ALA A 120 4.22 -10.17 21.39
N LYS A 121 4.58 -11.36 21.86
CA LYS A 121 4.15 -11.88 23.17
C LYS A 121 4.47 -10.93 24.33
N ASN A 122 5.59 -10.22 24.28
CA ASN A 122 5.97 -9.24 25.30
C ASN A 122 5.37 -7.83 25.07
N LEU A 123 4.38 -7.70 24.16
CA LEU A 123 3.75 -6.45 23.74
C LEU A 123 4.65 -5.49 22.95
N SER A 124 5.84 -5.92 22.53
CA SER A 124 6.67 -5.13 21.62
C SER A 124 5.96 -4.99 20.26
N PRO A 125 5.91 -3.78 19.67
CA PRO A 125 5.25 -3.57 18.40
C PRO A 125 5.95 -4.33 17.28
N LEU A 126 5.18 -5.03 16.45
CA LEU A 126 5.68 -5.64 15.22
C LEU A 126 5.44 -4.69 14.05
N LYS A 127 6.12 -4.94 12.92
CA LYS A 127 6.01 -4.11 11.71
C LYS A 127 4.56 -3.89 11.27
N ALA A 128 3.73 -4.93 11.36
CA ALA A 128 2.32 -4.87 11.03
C ALA A 128 1.52 -3.86 11.86
N LEU A 129 1.88 -3.58 13.13
CA LEU A 129 1.17 -2.56 13.91
C LEU A 129 1.34 -1.16 13.33
N TYR A 130 2.53 -0.82 12.85
CA TYR A 130 2.80 0.50 12.29
C TYR A 130 1.99 0.75 11.01
N HIS A 131 1.85 -0.28 10.17
CA HIS A 131 0.96 -0.26 9.00
C HIS A 131 -0.51 -0.21 9.41
N PHE A 132 -0.92 -1.04 10.38
CA PHE A 132 -2.30 -1.08 10.89
C PHE A 132 -2.75 0.28 11.47
N GLN A 133 -1.88 0.98 12.21
CA GLN A 133 -2.18 2.32 12.72
C GLN A 133 -2.26 3.39 11.61
N ALA A 134 -1.55 3.15 10.50
CA ALA A 134 -1.44 4.10 9.39
C ALA A 134 -2.31 3.74 8.18
N LEU A 135 -3.25 2.80 8.28
CA LEU A 135 -4.13 2.38 7.17
C LEU A 135 -4.85 3.57 6.53
N ASN A 136 -5.32 4.54 7.32
CA ASN A 136 -5.92 5.79 6.82
C ASN A 136 -4.98 7.00 6.94
N GLY A 137 -3.67 6.75 6.91
CA GLY A 137 -2.59 7.71 7.11
C GLY A 137 -2.09 7.75 8.56
N ALA A 138 -0.78 7.81 8.73
CA ALA A 138 -0.12 8.03 10.00
C ALA A 138 -0.44 9.43 10.52
N GLU A 139 -1.07 9.53 11.69
CA GLU A 139 -1.52 10.78 12.27
C GLU A 139 -0.72 11.11 13.53
N SER A 140 -0.24 12.34 13.63
CA SER A 140 0.33 12.89 14.86
C SER A 140 -0.81 13.45 15.68
N PHE A 141 -0.95 12.99 16.92
CA PHE A 141 -1.80 13.64 17.91
C PHE A 141 -0.95 14.61 18.72
N PHE A 142 -1.44 15.83 18.86
CA PHE A 142 -0.86 16.80 19.79
C PHE A 142 -1.47 16.55 21.18
N GLY A 143 -0.71 16.82 22.25
CA GLY A 143 -1.21 16.72 23.64
C GLY A 143 -0.65 15.55 24.46
N SER A 144 -1.40 15.10 25.48
CA SER A 144 -0.98 14.02 26.39
C SER A 144 -0.89 12.63 25.74
N GLN A 145 -1.24 12.52 24.46
CA GLN A 145 -1.17 11.28 23.67
C GLN A 145 0.01 11.26 22.69
N VAL A 146 0.94 12.22 22.75
CA VAL A 146 2.14 12.22 21.89
C VAL A 146 2.96 10.94 22.08
N GLU A 147 2.96 10.35 23.29
CA GLU A 147 3.61 9.07 23.59
C GLU A 147 2.93 7.86 22.92
N SER A 148 1.71 8.00 22.40
CA SER A 148 0.93 6.92 21.79
C SER A 148 1.07 6.84 20.27
N ALA A 149 1.61 7.87 19.62
CA ALA A 149 1.73 7.90 18.16
C ALA A 149 2.94 7.07 17.71
N LEU A 150 2.77 5.78 17.41
CA LEU A 150 3.91 4.92 17.04
C LEU A 150 4.38 5.12 15.59
N THR A 151 3.58 5.71 14.70
CA THR A 151 3.94 5.80 13.28
C THR A 151 4.36 7.19 12.82
N LEU A 152 3.87 8.27 13.46
CA LEU A 152 4.25 9.65 13.14
C LEU A 152 4.46 10.43 14.44
N PHE A 153 5.69 10.85 14.68
CA PHE A 153 6.12 11.53 15.89
C PHE A 153 6.46 12.99 15.59
N MET A 154 6.18 13.87 16.55
CA MET A 154 6.68 15.25 16.52
C MET A 154 7.89 15.37 17.44
N ASN A 155 8.97 15.96 16.95
CA ASN A 155 10.17 16.24 17.71
C ASN A 155 10.21 17.70 18.17
N THR A 156 10.30 17.91 19.48
CA THR A 156 10.38 19.24 20.12
C THR A 156 11.79 19.58 20.63
N SER A 157 12.76 18.68 20.45
CA SER A 157 14.11 18.80 21.01
C SER A 157 15.13 19.65 20.23
N PRO A 158 15.04 19.89 18.91
CA PRO A 158 15.94 20.84 18.24
C PRO A 158 15.91 22.22 18.91
N ALA A 159 17.06 22.89 19.05
CA ALA A 159 17.12 24.23 19.67
C ALA A 159 16.35 25.31 18.87
N ASP A 160 16.13 25.06 17.58
CA ASP A 160 15.29 25.88 16.70
C ASP A 160 13.82 25.43 16.67
N SER A 161 13.45 24.42 17.48
CA SER A 161 12.06 24.15 17.78
C SER A 161 11.47 25.32 18.58
N GLY A 162 10.23 25.68 18.26
CA GLY A 162 9.48 26.73 18.95
C GLY A 162 8.09 26.26 19.35
N VAL A 163 7.96 24.95 19.56
CA VAL A 163 6.69 24.26 19.77
C VAL A 163 6.26 24.35 21.23
N THR A 164 5.03 24.83 21.44
CA THR A 164 4.31 24.75 22.72
C THR A 164 3.06 23.91 22.53
N SER A 165 2.81 22.94 23.40
CA SER A 165 1.63 22.06 23.36
C SER A 165 0.51 22.57 24.26
N TYR A 166 -0.73 22.51 23.78
CA TYR A 166 -1.95 22.95 24.50
C TYR A 166 -2.96 21.81 24.66
N GLY A 167 -2.52 20.55 24.60
CA GLY A 167 -3.43 19.41 24.57
C GLY A 167 -3.90 19.18 23.14
N SER A 168 -5.02 19.76 22.71
CA SER A 168 -5.61 19.45 21.39
C SER A 168 -4.91 20.08 20.18
N TYR A 169 -3.92 20.96 20.39
CA TYR A 169 -3.15 21.62 19.34
C TYR A 169 -1.77 22.03 19.84
N ILE A 170 -0.89 22.37 18.91
CA ILE A 170 0.40 23.02 19.17
C ILE A 170 0.40 24.44 18.64
N GLN A 171 1.30 25.25 19.18
CA GLN A 171 1.72 26.52 18.60
C GLN A 171 3.19 26.48 18.25
N ILE A 172 3.55 27.06 17.11
CA ILE A 172 4.93 27.29 16.70
C ILE A 172 5.19 28.80 16.79
N SER A 173 6.22 29.16 17.55
CA SER A 173 6.67 30.55 17.68
C SER A 173 7.17 31.12 16.35
N PRO A 174 7.16 32.45 16.15
CA PRO A 174 7.66 33.06 14.92
C PRO A 174 9.13 32.67 14.63
N ASN A 175 9.45 32.42 13.37
CA ASN A 175 10.78 32.04 12.90
C ASN A 175 11.31 30.73 13.52
N LYS A 176 10.41 29.78 13.81
CA LYS A 176 10.72 28.47 14.41
C LYS A 176 10.07 27.33 13.65
N TYR A 177 10.41 26.11 14.06
CA TYR A 177 10.01 24.89 13.36
C TYR A 177 9.29 23.90 14.29
N ALA A 178 8.42 23.08 13.70
CA ALA A 178 7.99 21.80 14.25
C ALA A 178 8.50 20.69 13.34
N TYR A 179 9.19 19.72 13.92
CA TYR A 179 9.84 18.63 13.20
C TYR A 179 9.04 17.34 13.35
N PHE A 180 8.95 16.55 12.29
CA PHE A 180 8.14 15.34 12.24
C PHE A 180 8.94 14.18 11.68
N ARG A 181 8.87 13.03 12.35
CA ARG A 181 9.55 11.80 11.97
C ARG A 181 8.53 10.68 11.81
N LEU A 182 8.65 9.92 10.74
CA LEU A 182 7.90 8.69 10.54
C LEU A 182 8.64 7.52 11.20
N SER A 183 7.90 6.52 11.64
CA SER A 183 8.52 5.27 12.04
C SER A 183 9.14 4.61 10.83
N ASP A 184 10.42 4.28 10.94
CA ASP A 184 11.16 3.54 9.91
C ASP A 184 10.57 2.13 9.67
N GLN A 185 9.73 1.65 10.60
CA GLN A 185 8.97 0.40 10.42
C GLN A 185 7.78 0.54 9.44
N TRP A 186 7.37 1.76 9.07
CA TRP A 186 6.30 1.99 8.10
C TRP A 186 6.80 2.56 6.77
N LEU A 187 7.65 3.58 6.85
CA LEU A 187 8.17 4.29 5.68
C LEU A 187 9.56 4.86 5.98
N TYR A 188 10.58 4.27 5.35
CA TYR A 188 11.97 4.73 5.42
C TYR A 188 12.64 4.59 4.05
N ASP A 189 13.35 5.63 3.62
CA ASP A 189 14.08 5.69 2.36
C ASP A 189 13.27 5.11 1.17
N THR A 190 12.03 5.60 1.02
CA THR A 190 11.04 5.15 0.01
C THR A 190 10.66 3.67 0.05
N ASN A 191 10.97 2.95 1.13
CA ASN A 191 10.87 1.49 1.18
C ASN A 191 11.54 0.83 -0.04
N GLU A 192 12.76 1.27 -0.35
CA GLU A 192 13.57 0.86 -1.51
C GLU A 192 12.99 1.26 -2.88
N GLY A 193 12.08 2.24 -2.93
CA GLY A 193 11.46 2.75 -4.16
C GLY A 193 10.05 2.21 -4.40
N LEU A 194 9.47 1.50 -3.42
CA LEU A 194 8.05 1.15 -3.41
C LEU A 194 7.17 2.37 -3.17
N ASP A 195 7.58 3.25 -2.25
CA ASP A 195 6.83 4.41 -1.80
C ASP A 195 7.60 5.69 -2.15
N THR A 196 7.50 6.14 -3.41
CA THR A 196 8.21 7.36 -3.88
C THR A 196 7.39 8.63 -3.77
N THR A 197 6.11 8.50 -3.41
CA THR A 197 5.17 9.62 -3.26
C THR A 197 4.39 9.53 -1.95
N ALA A 198 3.96 10.67 -1.43
CA ALA A 198 3.12 10.75 -0.23
C ALA A 198 2.24 12.00 -0.26
N ALA A 199 1.18 12.00 0.53
CA ALA A 199 0.41 13.20 0.84
C ALA A 199 0.58 13.59 2.30
N ILE A 200 0.73 14.89 2.58
CA ILE A 200 0.72 15.44 3.94
C ILE A 200 -0.47 16.39 4.10
N GLU A 201 -1.36 16.06 5.03
CA GLU A 201 -2.46 16.90 5.47
C GLU A 201 -2.05 17.63 6.75
N VAL A 202 -2.19 18.96 6.76
CA VAL A 202 -1.88 19.82 7.90
C VAL A 202 -3.11 20.66 8.23
N THR A 203 -3.70 20.44 9.41
CA THR A 203 -4.80 21.26 9.93
C THR A 203 -4.26 22.39 10.79
N TYR A 204 -4.48 23.64 10.36
CA TYR A 204 -3.97 24.86 10.97
C TYR A 204 -5.11 25.83 11.32
N LEU A 205 -4.89 26.68 12.31
CA LEU A 205 -5.84 27.75 12.64
C LEU A 205 -5.54 28.96 11.75
N ASP A 206 -6.53 29.36 10.94
CA ASP A 206 -6.42 30.53 10.08
C ASP A 206 -6.72 31.82 10.86
N SER A 207 -5.85 32.19 11.78
CA SER A 207 -6.02 33.38 12.64
C SER A 207 -4.71 34.15 12.78
N GLY A 208 -4.80 35.48 12.77
CA GLY A 208 -3.65 36.39 12.82
C GLY A 208 -3.16 36.78 11.44
N SER A 209 -1.83 36.77 11.24
CA SER A 209 -1.20 37.15 9.96
C SER A 209 0.04 36.29 9.67
N GLY A 210 0.70 36.55 8.55
CA GLY A 210 1.88 35.82 8.12
C GLY A 210 1.55 34.54 7.36
N SER A 211 2.44 33.57 7.45
CA SER A 211 2.46 32.37 6.64
C SER A 211 3.21 31.23 7.33
N TRP A 212 3.00 30.02 6.83
CA TRP A 212 3.80 28.87 7.19
C TRP A 212 4.11 28.05 5.93
N GLN A 213 5.15 27.22 5.98
CA GLN A 213 5.52 26.36 4.85
C GLN A 213 6.01 25.01 5.32
N LEU A 214 5.80 23.99 4.48
CA LEU A 214 6.30 22.64 4.71
C LEU A 214 7.63 22.44 3.97
N GLN A 215 8.57 21.78 4.64
CA GLN A 215 9.81 21.29 4.03
C GLN A 215 9.97 19.81 4.34
N TYR A 216 10.42 19.04 3.37
CA TYR A 216 10.52 17.59 3.52
C TYR A 216 11.84 17.05 2.97
N ASP A 217 12.20 15.86 3.45
CA ASP A 217 13.33 15.08 2.97
C ASP A 217 12.97 14.45 1.62
N GLY A 218 13.28 15.16 0.53
CA GLY A 218 13.04 14.74 -0.85
C GLY A 218 14.31 14.25 -1.53
N GLN A 219 14.19 13.52 -2.65
CA GLN A 219 15.33 12.89 -3.33
C GLN A 219 16.45 13.90 -3.64
N GLY A 220 16.09 15.07 -4.17
CA GLY A 220 17.04 16.13 -4.52
C GLY A 220 17.65 16.90 -3.33
N GLY A 221 17.07 16.80 -2.12
CA GLY A 221 17.58 17.52 -0.96
C GLY A 221 16.79 17.29 0.32
N ALA A 222 17.47 17.33 1.46
CA ALA A 222 16.86 17.07 2.77
C ALA A 222 15.79 18.10 3.18
N TYR A 223 15.77 19.29 2.57
CA TYR A 223 14.87 20.40 2.90
C TYR A 223 14.11 20.92 1.67
N THR A 224 13.59 20.01 0.84
CA THR A 224 12.75 20.37 -0.31
C THR A 224 11.53 21.16 0.16
N THR A 225 11.30 22.34 -0.42
CA THR A 225 10.31 23.31 0.08
C THR A 225 9.02 23.27 -0.73
N MET A 226 7.88 23.24 -0.05
CA MET A 226 6.55 23.37 -0.64
C MET A 226 6.06 24.82 -0.66
N ALA A 227 5.00 25.09 -1.43
CA ALA A 227 4.35 26.39 -1.46
C ALA A 227 3.92 26.85 -0.06
N LYS A 228 4.02 28.16 0.18
CA LYS A 228 3.58 28.79 1.43
C LYS A 228 2.06 28.78 1.53
N VAL A 229 1.57 28.65 2.76
CA VAL A 229 0.18 28.94 3.12
C VAL A 229 0.15 30.28 3.84
N TYR A 230 -0.63 31.22 3.31
CA TYR A 230 -0.85 32.53 3.92
C TYR A 230 -2.06 32.48 4.85
N ILE A 231 -1.94 33.13 6.01
CA ILE A 231 -3.02 33.26 6.97
C ILE A 231 -3.98 34.36 6.51
N GLY A 232 -5.24 33.99 6.26
CA GLY A 232 -6.33 34.87 5.84
C GLY A 232 -7.17 35.43 6.99
N ASN A 233 -6.87 35.02 8.23
CA ASN A 233 -7.54 35.49 9.45
C ASN A 233 -9.05 35.21 9.54
N THR A 234 -9.53 34.07 9.02
CA THR A 234 -10.96 33.71 9.14
C THR A 234 -11.36 33.21 10.53
N GLY A 235 -10.41 32.92 11.41
CA GLY A 235 -10.64 32.33 12.73
C GLY A 235 -11.10 30.86 12.71
N GLN A 236 -10.96 30.18 11.57
CA GLN A 236 -11.42 28.80 11.37
C GLN A 236 -10.23 27.84 11.25
N TRP A 237 -10.41 26.60 11.68
CA TRP A 237 -9.46 25.53 11.36
C TRP A 237 -9.59 25.14 9.89
N LYS A 238 -8.48 25.17 9.16
CA LYS A 238 -8.39 24.80 7.73
C LYS A 238 -7.40 23.66 7.57
N THR A 239 -7.60 22.83 6.55
CA THR A 239 -6.65 21.76 6.21
C THR A 239 -5.99 22.06 4.87
N GLN A 240 -4.67 22.13 4.85
CA GLN A 240 -3.87 22.15 3.63
C GLN A 240 -3.37 20.74 3.33
N THR A 241 -3.48 20.33 2.07
CA THR A 241 -2.92 19.05 1.59
C THR A 241 -1.77 19.34 0.64
N TYR A 242 -0.63 18.68 0.85
CA TYR A 242 0.49 18.65 -0.07
C TYR A 242 0.63 17.26 -0.68
N THR A 243 0.85 17.20 -1.99
CA THR A 243 1.28 15.98 -2.68
C THR A 243 2.78 16.08 -2.93
N LEU A 244 3.53 15.10 -2.46
CA LEU A 244 4.97 14.99 -2.58
C LEU A 244 5.29 13.89 -3.60
N ASN A 245 6.08 14.20 -4.62
CA ASN A 245 6.29 13.31 -5.77
C ASN A 245 7.67 12.64 -5.80
N ASP A 246 8.59 13.10 -4.96
CA ASP A 246 9.97 12.65 -4.89
C ASP A 246 10.42 12.55 -3.43
N ILE A 247 9.62 11.90 -2.58
CA ILE A 247 10.03 11.70 -1.19
C ILE A 247 11.31 10.87 -1.13
N LYS A 248 12.15 11.15 -0.13
CA LYS A 248 13.19 10.24 0.33
C LYS A 248 12.85 9.71 1.71
N PHE A 249 12.52 10.60 2.66
CA PHE A 249 12.21 10.21 4.06
C PHE A 249 13.24 9.24 4.64
N ALA A 250 14.51 9.64 4.57
CA ALA A 250 15.65 8.90 5.05
C ALA A 250 16.24 9.55 6.31
N ASN A 251 15.39 10.22 7.12
CA ASN A 251 15.77 10.87 8.37
C ASN A 251 16.87 11.93 8.21
N ARG A 252 16.93 12.65 7.06
CA ARG A 252 18.05 13.58 6.76
C ARG A 252 17.86 15.00 7.29
N GLN A 253 16.71 15.36 7.85
CA GLN A 253 16.57 16.65 8.53
C GLN A 253 17.06 16.58 9.98
N ASN A 254 17.15 17.74 10.62
CA ASN A 254 17.49 17.87 12.03
C ASN A 254 16.66 16.91 12.91
N SER A 255 17.34 16.35 13.91
CA SER A 255 16.79 15.34 14.82
C SER A 255 16.11 14.16 14.14
N PHE A 256 16.73 13.69 13.04
CA PHE A 256 16.29 12.52 12.28
C PHE A 256 14.88 12.66 11.72
N SER A 257 14.48 13.87 11.33
CA SER A 257 13.12 14.12 10.85
C SER A 257 13.00 13.94 9.35
N ASP A 258 11.79 13.59 8.91
CA ASP A 258 11.46 13.42 7.49
C ASP A 258 10.83 14.67 6.90
N PHE A 259 10.19 15.49 7.73
CA PHE A 259 9.70 16.79 7.32
C PHE A 259 9.55 17.73 8.51
N ARG A 260 9.36 19.01 8.21
CA ARG A 260 9.13 20.06 9.20
C ARG A 260 8.14 21.09 8.68
N ILE A 261 7.47 21.74 9.61
CA ILE A 261 6.67 22.94 9.38
C ILE A 261 7.47 24.13 9.90
N TYR A 262 7.68 25.14 9.05
CA TYR A 262 8.27 26.41 9.42
C TYR A 262 7.17 27.46 9.58
N ALA A 263 7.12 28.10 10.75
CA ALA A 263 6.31 29.29 10.99
C ALA A 263 7.15 30.53 10.66
N ASP A 264 6.63 31.40 9.81
CA ASP A 264 7.35 32.63 9.44
C ASP A 264 7.58 33.58 10.62
N ASN A 265 8.29 34.67 10.37
CA ASN A 265 8.65 35.64 11.40
C ASN A 265 7.48 36.53 11.85
N ASN A 266 6.24 36.26 11.42
CA ASN A 266 5.10 37.13 11.71
C ASN A 266 3.98 36.39 12.45
N GLY A 267 4.04 36.39 13.78
CA GLY A 267 2.99 35.85 14.65
C GLY A 267 3.02 34.33 14.80
N ILE A 268 2.41 33.86 15.89
CA ILE A 268 2.35 32.44 16.26
C ILE A 268 1.43 31.68 15.28
N LYS A 269 1.77 30.42 14.99
CA LYS A 269 0.97 29.55 14.12
C LYS A 269 0.48 28.33 14.89
N SER A 270 -0.82 28.06 14.86
CA SER A 270 -1.44 26.93 15.58
C SER A 270 -1.79 25.79 14.65
N PHE A 271 -1.53 24.55 15.08
CA PHE A 271 -1.78 23.33 14.31
C PHE A 271 -2.45 22.28 15.20
N SER A 272 -3.53 21.66 14.74
CA SER A 272 -4.30 20.67 15.50
C SER A 272 -4.13 19.24 14.98
N ARG A 273 -3.66 19.07 13.75
CA ARG A 273 -3.48 17.74 13.15
C ARG A 273 -2.43 17.76 12.05
N VAL A 274 -1.58 16.74 12.01
CA VAL A 274 -0.70 16.42 10.89
C VAL A 274 -0.89 14.95 10.55
N LYS A 275 -1.13 14.65 9.27
CA LYS A 275 -1.29 13.30 8.78
C LYS A 275 -0.48 13.07 7.52
N VAL A 276 0.24 11.95 7.47
CA VAL A 276 0.94 11.47 6.28
C VAL A 276 0.22 10.26 5.70
N LYS A 277 -0.01 10.24 4.39
CA LYS A 277 -0.60 9.11 3.67
C LYS A 277 0.35 8.67 2.56
N LYS A 278 0.61 7.37 2.47
CA LYS A 278 1.14 6.77 1.24
C LYS A 278 0.11 6.99 0.12
N GLN A 279 0.57 7.19 -1.11
CA GLN A 279 -0.36 7.15 -2.23
C GLN A 279 -0.80 5.71 -2.50
N SER A 280 -2.08 5.52 -2.83
CA SER A 280 -2.67 4.21 -3.10
C SER A 280 -3.07 4.04 -4.56
N ASN A 281 -2.50 4.84 -5.46
CA ASN A 281 -2.78 4.83 -6.90
C ASN A 281 -1.77 4.01 -7.69
N HIS A 282 -0.83 3.35 -7.03
CA HIS A 282 0.09 2.42 -7.68
C HIS A 282 0.27 1.12 -6.89
N ALA A 283 0.64 0.08 -7.61
CA ALA A 283 1.11 -1.21 -7.11
C ALA A 283 2.51 -1.43 -7.69
N LYS A 284 3.47 -1.88 -6.89
CA LYS A 284 4.85 -2.05 -7.35
C LYS A 284 5.51 -3.28 -6.77
N VAL A 285 6.33 -3.94 -7.59
CA VAL A 285 7.26 -4.99 -7.17
C VAL A 285 8.68 -4.63 -7.61
N ILE A 286 9.61 -4.81 -6.69
CA ILE A 286 11.05 -4.73 -6.90
C ILE A 286 11.59 -6.15 -6.88
N LEU A 287 12.11 -6.57 -8.02
CA LEU A 287 12.61 -7.91 -8.27
C LEU A 287 14.07 -8.01 -7.83
N LYS A 288 14.32 -8.91 -6.90
CA LYS A 288 15.63 -9.16 -6.29
C LYS A 288 15.68 -10.57 -5.71
N ASN A 289 16.68 -10.90 -4.89
CA ASN A 289 16.73 -12.22 -4.25
C ASN A 289 15.45 -12.51 -3.45
N VAL A 290 15.08 -11.60 -2.56
CA VAL A 290 13.79 -11.57 -1.85
C VAL A 290 13.01 -10.36 -2.33
N ASN A 291 12.01 -10.55 -3.19
CA ASN A 291 11.25 -9.44 -3.75
C ASN A 291 10.64 -8.55 -2.65
N ASN A 292 10.71 -7.24 -2.85
CA ASN A 292 9.91 -6.29 -2.09
C ASN A 292 8.71 -5.89 -2.96
N TYR A 293 7.54 -5.76 -2.38
CA TYR A 293 6.36 -5.40 -3.15
C TYR A 293 5.27 -4.74 -2.33
N THR A 294 4.39 -4.01 -3.01
CA THR A 294 3.10 -3.59 -2.50
C THR A 294 2.04 -3.75 -3.58
N LEU A 295 0.93 -4.40 -3.25
CA LEU A 295 -0.25 -4.59 -4.11
C LEU A 295 -0.02 -5.32 -5.47
N VAL A 296 1.20 -5.75 -5.80
CA VAL A 296 1.51 -6.62 -6.94
C VAL A 296 2.66 -7.54 -6.56
N GLU A 297 2.47 -8.86 -6.67
CA GLU A 297 3.48 -9.85 -6.31
C GLU A 297 3.92 -10.63 -7.55
N GLN A 298 5.19 -11.06 -7.58
CA GLN A 298 5.63 -12.02 -8.58
C GLN A 298 5.35 -13.44 -8.10
N PHE A 299 4.59 -14.22 -8.87
CA PHE A 299 4.50 -15.66 -8.66
C PHE A 299 5.78 -16.34 -9.17
N GLN A 300 6.40 -17.18 -8.34
CA GLN A 300 7.66 -17.85 -8.63
C GLN A 300 7.60 -19.34 -8.30
N SER A 301 8.34 -20.15 -9.05
CA SER A 301 8.66 -21.52 -8.67
C SER A 301 10.15 -21.67 -8.40
N SER A 302 10.51 -22.49 -7.42
CA SER A 302 11.88 -22.92 -7.17
C SER A 302 12.31 -24.10 -8.04
N ASP A 303 11.40 -24.74 -8.78
CA ASP A 303 11.67 -25.86 -9.68
C ASP A 303 12.06 -25.33 -11.08
N PRO A 304 13.33 -25.53 -11.53
CA PRO A 304 13.82 -25.05 -12.81
C PRO A 304 13.03 -25.52 -14.04
N THR A 305 12.26 -26.59 -13.90
CA THR A 305 11.46 -27.15 -14.99
C THR A 305 10.17 -26.36 -15.23
N LYS A 306 9.72 -25.54 -14.26
CA LYS A 306 8.44 -24.82 -14.31
C LYS A 306 8.57 -23.50 -15.07
N GLU A 307 7.47 -23.10 -15.71
CA GLU A 307 7.36 -21.80 -16.42
C GLU A 307 7.70 -20.57 -15.54
N PRO A 308 7.21 -20.45 -14.29
CA PRO A 308 7.52 -19.31 -13.41
C PRO A 308 8.91 -19.35 -12.74
N TYR A 309 9.81 -20.23 -13.19
CA TYR A 309 11.17 -20.25 -12.66
C TYR A 309 11.97 -19.04 -13.17
N THR A 310 12.54 -18.27 -12.24
CA THR A 310 13.40 -17.12 -12.52
C THR A 310 14.60 -17.15 -11.59
N THR A 311 15.75 -16.67 -12.06
CA THR A 311 16.98 -16.58 -11.27
C THR A 311 17.27 -15.12 -10.90
N VAL A 312 18.18 -14.93 -9.94
CA VAL A 312 18.65 -13.61 -9.52
C VAL A 312 19.99 -13.34 -10.20
N GLU A 313 20.18 -12.13 -10.71
CA GLU A 313 21.45 -11.71 -11.30
C GLU A 313 21.73 -10.24 -10.98
N THR A 314 23.01 -9.89 -10.79
CA THR A 314 23.44 -8.49 -10.72
C THR A 314 23.97 -8.08 -12.08
N ILE A 315 23.27 -7.17 -12.74
CA ILE A 315 23.61 -6.68 -14.08
C ILE A 315 23.53 -5.16 -14.12
N GLY A 316 24.52 -4.52 -14.78
CA GLY A 316 24.65 -3.05 -14.74
C GLY A 316 24.73 -2.46 -13.33
N GLY A 317 25.26 -3.23 -12.36
CA GLY A 317 25.39 -2.82 -10.96
C GLY A 317 24.10 -2.90 -10.12
N VAL A 318 23.01 -3.46 -10.66
CA VAL A 318 21.72 -3.58 -9.96
C VAL A 318 21.31 -5.04 -9.89
N GLU A 319 20.91 -5.50 -8.70
CA GLU A 319 20.31 -6.82 -8.52
C GLU A 319 18.91 -6.85 -9.14
N ALA A 320 18.64 -7.85 -9.96
CA ALA A 320 17.40 -8.03 -10.69
C ALA A 320 17.05 -9.51 -10.79
N ARG A 321 15.92 -9.82 -11.43
CA ARG A 321 15.60 -11.21 -11.81
C ARG A 321 15.68 -11.42 -13.31
N LYS A 322 15.95 -12.67 -13.68
CA LYS A 322 16.25 -13.12 -15.03
C LYS A 322 15.41 -14.31 -15.46
N ILE A 323 15.10 -14.35 -16.74
CA ILE A 323 14.71 -15.56 -17.48
C ILE A 323 15.71 -15.82 -18.62
N SER A 324 15.90 -17.08 -18.99
CA SER A 324 16.89 -17.54 -19.99
C SER A 324 16.32 -18.53 -21.00
N GLY A 325 14.99 -18.60 -21.14
CA GLY A 325 14.40 -19.58 -22.05
C GLY A 325 12.96 -19.26 -22.40
N ASP A 326 12.58 -19.71 -23.58
CA ASP A 326 11.30 -19.39 -24.23
C ASP A 326 10.06 -19.93 -23.51
N ASN A 327 10.29 -20.89 -22.61
CA ASN A 327 9.28 -21.46 -21.73
C ASN A 327 9.32 -20.88 -20.32
N LYS A 328 10.02 -19.76 -20.10
CA LYS A 328 10.13 -19.09 -18.80
C LYS A 328 9.50 -17.71 -18.84
N TYR A 329 8.79 -17.38 -17.77
CA TYR A 329 8.05 -16.12 -17.67
C TYR A 329 8.13 -15.55 -16.25
N PHE A 330 8.20 -14.24 -16.16
CA PHE A 330 7.81 -13.55 -14.94
C PHE A 330 6.28 -13.49 -14.89
N TYR A 331 5.68 -13.99 -13.83
CA TYR A 331 4.23 -13.96 -13.61
C TYR A 331 3.89 -13.00 -12.50
N PHE A 332 2.91 -12.11 -12.72
CA PHE A 332 2.55 -11.07 -11.76
C PHE A 332 1.08 -11.13 -11.38
N GLN A 333 0.83 -11.10 -10.08
CA GLN A 333 -0.49 -11.10 -9.47
C GLN A 333 -0.74 -9.71 -8.89
N VAL A 334 -1.58 -8.93 -9.53
CA VAL A 334 -2.03 -7.63 -9.00
C VAL A 334 -3.13 -7.91 -7.98
N SER A 335 -3.07 -7.22 -6.85
CA SER A 335 -4.12 -7.31 -5.83
C SER A 335 -5.44 -6.81 -6.40
N ASP A 336 -6.48 -7.65 -6.35
CA ASP A 336 -7.85 -7.27 -6.72
C ASP A 336 -8.39 -6.08 -5.90
N GLY A 337 -7.81 -5.82 -4.73
CA GLY A 337 -8.08 -4.62 -3.97
C GLY A 337 -7.63 -3.35 -4.71
N PHE A 338 -6.50 -3.45 -5.40
CA PHE A 338 -5.98 -2.41 -6.26
C PHE A 338 -6.72 -2.39 -7.59
N ALA A 339 -6.55 -3.35 -8.50
CA ALA A 339 -7.15 -3.31 -9.85
C ALA A 339 -7.97 -4.58 -10.13
N ARG A 340 -9.16 -4.42 -10.72
CA ARG A 340 -10.07 -5.51 -11.09
C ARG A 340 -10.98 -5.13 -12.27
N THR A 341 -11.99 -5.95 -12.58
CA THR A 341 -13.01 -5.60 -13.59
C THR A 341 -13.58 -4.19 -13.36
N GLY A 342 -13.59 -3.39 -14.42
CA GLY A 342 -14.00 -1.98 -14.41
C GLY A 342 -12.85 -0.98 -14.26
N ASP A 343 -11.69 -1.41 -13.75
CA ASP A 343 -10.45 -0.62 -13.74
C ASP A 343 -9.73 -0.77 -15.10
N THR A 344 -10.33 -0.26 -16.18
CA THR A 344 -9.89 -0.57 -17.55
C THR A 344 -8.71 0.29 -18.03
N GLN A 345 -8.56 1.50 -17.48
CA GLN A 345 -7.46 2.40 -17.80
C GLN A 345 -6.38 2.30 -16.73
N LEU A 346 -5.21 1.76 -17.10
CA LEU A 346 -4.05 1.57 -16.23
C LEU A 346 -2.77 1.90 -17.00
N THR A 347 -1.69 2.22 -16.29
CA THR A 347 -0.34 2.27 -16.86
C THR A 347 0.53 1.18 -16.26
N ILE A 348 1.15 0.35 -17.11
CA ILE A 348 2.16 -0.65 -16.68
C ILE A 348 3.54 -0.08 -17.00
N LYS A 349 4.38 0.07 -15.98
CA LYS A 349 5.79 0.49 -16.09
C LYS A 349 6.71 -0.67 -15.77
N ILE A 350 7.79 -0.81 -16.54
CA ILE A 350 8.74 -1.90 -16.42
C ILE A 350 10.15 -1.34 -16.48
N SER A 351 10.95 -1.64 -15.46
CA SER A 351 12.39 -1.37 -15.47
C SER A 351 13.13 -2.61 -15.95
N TYR A 352 13.88 -2.47 -17.04
CA TYR A 352 14.58 -3.56 -17.72
C TYR A 352 16.03 -3.19 -18.07
N TYR A 353 16.89 -4.18 -18.23
CA TYR A 353 18.25 -3.97 -18.72
C TYR A 353 18.29 -4.08 -20.25
N ASP A 354 18.70 -3.01 -20.92
CA ASP A 354 18.65 -2.90 -22.39
C ASP A 354 19.87 -3.56 -23.07
N SER A 355 20.05 -4.87 -22.87
CA SER A 355 21.14 -5.65 -23.48
C SER A 355 20.65 -6.46 -24.68
N GLY A 356 21.25 -6.27 -25.85
CA GLY A 356 20.78 -6.90 -27.10
C GLY A 356 19.78 -6.03 -27.86
N THR A 357 19.30 -6.52 -29.01
CA THR A 357 18.37 -5.82 -29.92
C THR A 357 17.09 -6.61 -30.20
N ASP A 358 16.85 -7.62 -29.37
CA ASP A 358 15.67 -8.45 -29.29
C ASP A 358 14.48 -7.70 -28.65
N ASN A 359 13.37 -8.39 -28.41
CA ASN A 359 12.17 -7.79 -27.85
C ASN A 359 11.77 -8.45 -26.53
N ILE A 360 11.31 -7.64 -25.58
CA ILE A 360 10.65 -8.15 -24.37
C ILE A 360 9.15 -8.23 -24.63
N LEU A 361 8.56 -9.42 -24.47
CA LEU A 361 7.12 -9.66 -24.57
C LEU A 361 6.45 -9.36 -23.23
N ILE A 362 5.38 -8.58 -23.26
CA ILE A 362 4.47 -8.42 -22.13
C ILE A 362 3.10 -8.88 -22.57
N GLN A 363 2.42 -9.68 -21.75
CA GLN A 363 1.04 -10.09 -22.02
C GLN A 363 0.18 -9.83 -20.80
N TYR A 364 -0.91 -9.09 -20.96
CA TYR A 364 -1.82 -8.75 -19.86
C TYR A 364 -3.24 -9.26 -20.11
N ASN A 365 -3.99 -9.43 -19.02
CA ASN A 365 -5.43 -9.67 -19.07
C ASN A 365 -6.16 -8.42 -19.55
N ALA A 366 -6.73 -8.52 -20.75
CA ALA A 366 -7.61 -7.52 -21.33
C ALA A 366 -9.07 -7.99 -21.32
N LEU A 367 -10.00 -7.07 -21.58
CA LEU A 367 -11.43 -7.37 -21.69
C LEU A 367 -11.73 -8.41 -22.78
N THR A 368 -10.94 -8.43 -23.86
CA THR A 368 -11.18 -9.27 -25.05
C THR A 368 -10.15 -10.37 -25.25
N ALA A 369 -9.09 -10.43 -24.42
CA ALA A 369 -8.03 -11.42 -24.54
C ALA A 369 -7.31 -11.66 -23.20
N VAL A 370 -7.07 -12.92 -22.85
CA VAL A 370 -6.33 -13.29 -21.64
C VAL A 370 -4.84 -12.93 -21.72
N TYR A 371 -4.25 -12.99 -22.93
CA TYR A 371 -2.84 -12.73 -23.19
C TYR A 371 -2.65 -11.64 -24.26
N LYS A 372 -3.17 -10.43 -24.01
CA LYS A 372 -3.03 -9.33 -24.98
C LYS A 372 -1.60 -8.79 -24.97
N PRO A 373 -0.89 -8.77 -26.12
CA PRO A 373 0.53 -8.46 -26.15
C PRO A 373 0.81 -6.95 -26.12
N LEU A 374 1.93 -6.61 -25.49
CA LEU A 374 2.68 -5.36 -25.61
C LEU A 374 4.17 -5.74 -25.81
N GLN A 375 4.98 -4.82 -26.31
CA GLN A 375 6.38 -5.10 -26.59
C GLN A 375 7.29 -3.94 -26.19
N ILE A 376 8.47 -4.29 -25.67
CA ILE A 376 9.61 -3.39 -25.56
C ILE A 376 10.59 -3.79 -26.65
N VAL A 377 10.99 -2.84 -27.50
CA VAL A 377 12.04 -3.04 -28.51
C VAL A 377 13.36 -2.61 -27.90
N LYS A 378 14.29 -3.55 -27.71
CA LYS A 378 15.60 -3.26 -27.11
C LYS A 378 16.51 -2.59 -28.12
N THR A 379 17.36 -1.70 -27.62
CA THR A 379 18.28 -0.91 -28.45
C THR A 379 19.75 -1.20 -28.15
N GLY A 380 20.03 -2.07 -27.18
CA GLY A 380 21.37 -2.56 -26.89
C GLY A 380 22.27 -1.54 -26.19
N THR A 381 21.72 -0.59 -25.43
CA THR A 381 22.54 0.42 -24.74
C THR A 381 23.29 -0.12 -23.53
N ASN A 382 22.99 -1.34 -23.06
CA ASN A 382 23.57 -1.95 -21.87
C ASN A 382 23.41 -1.07 -20.61
N THR A 383 22.24 -0.43 -20.50
CA THR A 383 21.85 0.40 -19.36
C THR A 383 20.45 0.04 -18.91
N TRP A 384 20.13 0.32 -17.65
CA TRP A 384 18.76 0.24 -17.14
C TRP A 384 17.88 1.29 -17.82
N LYS A 385 16.69 0.86 -18.25
CA LYS A 385 15.67 1.70 -18.89
C LYS A 385 14.29 1.43 -18.28
N GLU A 386 13.38 2.37 -18.49
CA GLU A 386 11.97 2.22 -18.14
C GLU A 386 11.12 2.25 -19.42
N ALA A 387 10.20 1.30 -19.55
CA ALA A 387 9.12 1.34 -20.53
C ALA A 387 7.78 1.56 -19.82
N ALA A 388 6.88 2.34 -20.41
CA ALA A 388 5.56 2.63 -19.86
C ALA A 388 4.48 2.40 -20.92
N PHE A 389 3.42 1.68 -20.54
CA PHE A 389 2.31 1.34 -21.41
C PHE A 389 1.00 1.77 -20.78
N THR A 390 0.30 2.73 -21.38
CA THR A 390 -1.08 3.03 -21.01
C THR A 390 -2.01 2.08 -21.76
N ILE A 391 -2.73 1.24 -21.01
CA ILE A 391 -3.75 0.32 -21.52
C ILE A 391 -5.13 0.85 -21.16
N THR A 392 -6.12 0.59 -22.01
CA THR A 392 -7.49 1.15 -21.88
C THR A 392 -8.58 0.09 -21.74
N ASP A 393 -8.19 -1.18 -21.80
CA ASP A 393 -9.08 -2.34 -21.74
C ASP A 393 -8.59 -3.40 -20.74
N ALA A 394 -7.94 -2.98 -19.65
CA ALA A 394 -7.48 -3.89 -18.62
C ALA A 394 -8.62 -4.68 -17.97
N ASN A 395 -8.36 -5.95 -17.66
CA ASN A 395 -9.27 -6.85 -16.95
C ASN A 395 -8.48 -7.77 -16.01
N LEU A 396 -7.64 -7.17 -15.17
CA LEU A 396 -6.75 -7.87 -14.23
C LEU A 396 -7.63 -8.65 -13.23
N ARG A 397 -7.85 -9.94 -13.50
CA ARG A 397 -8.76 -10.86 -12.79
C ARG A 397 -8.10 -12.22 -12.57
N ASN A 398 -6.78 -12.26 -12.57
CA ASN A 398 -5.99 -13.48 -12.36
C ASN A 398 -6.31 -14.58 -13.40
N LEU A 399 -6.50 -14.22 -14.68
CA LEU A 399 -6.95 -15.15 -15.72
C LEU A 399 -5.81 -15.89 -16.45
N GLN A 400 -4.55 -15.47 -16.27
CA GLN A 400 -3.40 -16.21 -16.82
C GLN A 400 -3.01 -17.38 -15.94
N ASN A 401 -2.07 -18.20 -16.43
CA ASN A 401 -1.43 -19.25 -15.64
C ASN A 401 -0.97 -18.71 -14.27
N ASN A 402 -1.01 -19.57 -13.25
CA ASN A 402 -0.65 -19.21 -11.88
C ASN A 402 -1.47 -18.05 -11.30
N ALA A 403 -2.74 -17.91 -11.71
CA ALA A 403 -3.63 -16.85 -11.25
C ALA A 403 -3.03 -15.45 -11.43
N SER A 404 -2.32 -15.22 -12.54
CA SER A 404 -1.63 -13.96 -12.81
C SER A 404 -2.43 -13.06 -13.74
N ASP A 405 -2.15 -11.77 -13.66
CA ASP A 405 -2.80 -10.70 -14.42
C ASP A 405 -2.01 -10.31 -15.65
N PHE A 406 -0.69 -10.41 -15.55
CA PHE A 406 0.20 -10.25 -16.68
C PHE A 406 1.48 -11.07 -16.50
N ARG A 407 2.18 -11.28 -17.60
CA ARG A 407 3.47 -11.96 -17.65
C ARG A 407 4.45 -11.26 -18.57
N ILE A 408 5.74 -11.46 -18.31
CA ILE A 408 6.85 -10.98 -19.14
C ILE A 408 7.68 -12.17 -19.63
N GLY A 409 8.03 -12.18 -20.91
CA GLY A 409 8.83 -13.22 -21.59
C GLY A 409 9.76 -12.64 -22.66
N ASN A 410 10.44 -13.50 -23.41
CA ASN A 410 11.49 -13.16 -24.39
C ASN A 410 11.07 -13.41 -25.86
N TYR A 411 9.78 -13.28 -26.20
CA TYR A 411 9.28 -13.53 -27.57
C TYR A 411 9.64 -14.87 -28.23
N TYR A 412 10.04 -15.88 -27.45
CA TYR A 412 10.50 -17.18 -27.95
C TYR A 412 11.76 -17.12 -28.83
N ASP A 413 12.66 -16.17 -28.58
CA ASP A 413 13.90 -15.98 -29.35
C ASP A 413 15.18 -16.47 -28.64
N GLY A 414 15.04 -17.08 -27.47
CA GLY A 414 16.13 -17.59 -26.65
C GLY A 414 16.92 -16.54 -25.90
N SER A 415 16.54 -15.26 -25.96
CA SER A 415 17.26 -14.19 -25.26
C SER A 415 17.09 -14.26 -23.74
N ASP A 416 18.07 -13.71 -23.03
CA ASP A 416 17.97 -13.44 -21.60
C ASP A 416 17.23 -12.12 -21.38
N GLU A 417 16.28 -12.12 -20.45
CA GLU A 417 15.58 -10.88 -20.05
C GLU A 417 15.74 -10.59 -18.57
N TYR A 418 16.12 -9.34 -18.27
CA TYR A 418 16.42 -8.86 -16.94
C TYR A 418 15.44 -7.76 -16.54
N ILE A 419 14.65 -8.02 -15.50
CA ILE A 419 13.63 -7.10 -15.00
C ILE A 419 13.96 -6.72 -13.56
N ARG A 420 14.02 -5.41 -13.28
CA ARG A 420 14.27 -4.87 -11.94
C ARG A 420 12.98 -4.55 -11.20
N SER A 421 11.98 -4.01 -11.89
CA SER A 421 10.72 -3.68 -11.24
C SER A 421 9.57 -3.63 -12.22
N VAL A 422 8.38 -3.90 -11.70
CA VAL A 422 7.12 -3.62 -12.40
C VAL A 422 6.23 -2.77 -11.51
N GLU A 423 5.60 -1.77 -12.10
CA GLU A 423 4.66 -0.87 -11.43
C GLU A 423 3.38 -0.74 -12.26
N VAL A 424 2.23 -0.83 -11.60
CA VAL A 424 0.91 -0.64 -12.20
C VAL A 424 0.29 0.60 -11.56
N ILE A 425 -0.08 1.58 -12.38
CA ILE A 425 -0.58 2.89 -11.94
C ILE A 425 -2.02 3.07 -12.42
N LYS A 426 -2.86 3.64 -11.55
CA LYS A 426 -4.23 4.08 -11.83
C LYS A 426 -4.34 5.56 -12.14
#